data_AF-A0A7V2EW91-F1
#
_entry.id   AF-A0A7V2EW91-F1
#
_cell.length_a   1.000
_cell.length_b   1.000
_cell.length_c   1.000
_cell.angle_alpha   90.00
_cell.angle_beta   90.00
_cell.angle_gamma   90.00
#
_symmetry.space_group_name_H-M   'P 1'
#
loop_
_entity.id
_entity.type
_entity.pdbx_description
1 polymer ?
#
loop_
_entity_poly.entity_id
_entity_poly.type
_entity_poly.pdbx_seq_one_letter_code
_entity_poly.pdbx_strand_id
1 'polypeptide(L)'
;MSLTRSLSAGLLIFGTIGLPHLPMDLQRIATELDCRPVDGFFERPGMVNPPYVYGVLPGEAERSAAFWCQIDAFPKYRLVIVEDREVRAAIEWSNFPGGLSIAEEIQWPLSEFHFLDEPHVTGPSGEVTRFPPIRSEYDGAVELFYEYNGRWLVRMID
;
A
#
# COMPACT_ATOMS: atom_id res chain seq x y z
N MET A 1 49.24 29.52 35.84
CA MET A 1 47.82 29.77 35.49
C MET A 1 47.36 28.65 34.57
N SER A 2 46.39 27.90 35.08
CA SER A 2 45.69 26.81 34.40
C SER A 2 44.76 27.38 33.33
N LEU A 3 44.57 26.68 32.19
CA LEU A 3 43.27 26.22 31.68
C LEU A 3 43.38 25.73 30.22
N THR A 4 43.32 24.40 30.11
CA THR A 4 42.47 23.60 29.20
C THR A 4 42.44 23.90 27.70
N ARG A 5 43.02 22.93 26.97
CA ARG A 5 42.70 22.56 25.58
C ARG A 5 41.20 22.33 25.40
N SER A 6 40.62 22.93 24.36
CA SER A 6 39.30 22.54 23.85
C SER A 6 39.48 22.05 22.42
N LEU A 7 39.45 20.73 22.24
CA LEU A 7 39.37 20.05 20.95
C LEU A 7 37.92 19.61 20.79
N SER A 8 37.11 20.44 20.15
CA SER A 8 35.77 20.04 19.71
C SER A 8 35.91 19.30 18.38
N ALA A 9 36.09 17.98 18.45
CA ALA A 9 35.88 17.09 17.32
C ALA A 9 34.36 17.00 17.07
N GLY A 10 33.86 17.83 16.16
CA GLY A 10 32.49 17.72 15.65
C GLY A 10 32.38 16.48 14.76
N LEU A 11 32.00 15.37 15.37
CA LEU A 11 31.60 14.15 14.66
C LEU A 11 30.26 14.43 13.97
N LEU A 12 30.28 14.81 12.69
CA LEU A 12 29.07 14.79 11.86
C LEU A 12 28.75 13.33 11.55
N ILE A 13 27.85 12.76 12.35
CA ILE A 13 27.21 11.49 12.05
C ILE A 13 26.43 11.71 10.74
N PHE A 14 26.90 11.09 9.66
CA PHE A 14 26.10 10.89 8.46
C PHE A 14 24.94 9.96 8.84
N GLY A 15 23.85 10.55 9.32
CA GLY A 15 22.59 9.84 9.44
C GLY A 15 22.14 9.50 8.03
N THR A 16 22.30 8.24 7.63
CA THR A 16 21.51 7.68 6.54
C THR A 16 20.06 7.82 6.97
N ILE A 17 19.37 8.87 6.53
CA ILE A 17 17.91 8.94 6.60
C ILE A 17 17.42 7.98 5.51
N GLY A 18 17.59 6.69 5.76
CA GLY A 18 16.82 5.65 5.10
C GLY A 18 15.41 5.77 5.64
N LEU A 19 14.65 6.72 5.12
CA LEU A 19 13.22 6.55 5.04
C LEU A 19 12.99 6.26 3.56
N PRO A 20 12.67 5.01 3.21
CA PRO A 20 11.24 4.75 3.21
C PRO A 20 10.83 3.29 3.40
N HIS A 21 9.61 3.12 3.84
CA HIS A 21 8.93 1.84 3.99
C HIS A 21 8.60 1.12 2.68
N LEU A 22 9.20 1.55 1.56
CA LEU A 22 9.02 0.98 0.22
C LEU A 22 10.37 0.54 -0.36
N PRO A 23 10.43 -0.60 -1.07
CA PRO A 23 11.56 -0.98 -1.92
C PRO A 23 11.92 0.08 -2.97
N MET A 24 13.19 0.15 -3.38
CA MET A 24 13.72 1.23 -4.25
C MET A 24 13.02 1.33 -5.61
N ASP A 25 12.64 0.20 -6.19
CA ASP A 25 11.87 0.09 -7.42
C ASP A 25 10.48 0.74 -7.27
N LEU A 26 9.79 0.49 -6.16
CA LEU A 26 8.47 1.08 -5.89
C LEU A 26 8.57 2.57 -5.53
N GLN A 27 9.62 3.00 -4.83
CA GLN A 27 9.89 4.42 -4.56
C GLN A 27 10.04 5.24 -5.84
N ARG A 28 10.72 4.69 -6.85
CA ARG A 28 10.88 5.35 -8.15
C ARG A 28 9.52 5.59 -8.81
N ILE A 29 8.66 4.57 -8.81
CA ILE A 29 7.30 4.65 -9.36
C ILE A 29 6.46 5.66 -8.56
N ALA A 30 6.55 5.65 -7.22
CA ALA A 30 5.86 6.62 -6.38
C ALA A 30 6.28 8.06 -6.73
N THR A 31 7.58 8.29 -6.93
CA THR A 31 8.12 9.60 -7.34
C THR A 31 7.62 10.03 -8.70
N GLU A 32 7.56 9.12 -9.68
CA GLU A 32 7.01 9.39 -11.02
C GLU A 32 5.51 9.75 -10.98
N LEU A 33 4.78 9.28 -9.96
CA LEU A 33 3.38 9.58 -9.71
C LEU A 33 3.13 10.81 -8.82
N ASP A 34 4.18 11.57 -8.47
CA ASP A 34 4.13 12.67 -7.49
C ASP A 34 3.53 12.22 -6.13
N CYS A 35 3.94 11.03 -5.69
CA CYS A 35 3.46 10.38 -4.49
C CYS A 35 4.61 10.10 -3.52
N ARG A 36 4.36 10.31 -2.22
CA ARG A 36 5.36 10.14 -1.15
C ARG A 36 5.05 8.93 -0.29
N PRO A 37 6.03 8.35 0.43
CA PRO A 37 5.75 7.36 1.47
C PRO A 37 4.72 7.90 2.47
N VAL A 38 3.87 7.02 3.00
CA VAL A 38 2.86 7.39 4.00
C VAL A 38 3.56 7.80 5.30
N ASP A 39 3.36 9.05 5.73
CA ASP A 39 3.99 9.57 6.95
C ASP A 39 3.49 8.79 8.17
N GLY A 40 4.41 8.37 9.04
CA GLY A 40 4.08 7.70 10.30
C GLY A 40 3.41 6.33 10.15
N PHE A 41 3.55 5.66 9.00
CA PHE A 41 2.88 4.38 8.72
C PHE A 41 3.04 3.35 9.86
N PHE A 42 4.28 3.12 10.30
CA PHE A 42 4.59 2.19 11.40
C PHE A 42 4.56 2.84 12.79
N GLU A 43 4.35 4.15 12.88
CA GLU A 43 4.18 4.83 14.18
C GLU A 43 2.80 4.57 14.78
N ARG A 44 1.87 4.03 13.98
CA ARG A 44 0.56 3.63 14.43
C ARG A 44 0.60 2.29 15.19
N PRO A 45 -0.01 2.21 16.39
CA PRO A 45 -0.14 0.97 17.12
C PRO A 45 -0.82 -0.12 16.27
N GLY A 46 -0.37 -1.37 16.41
CA GLY A 46 -0.97 -2.51 15.71
C GLY A 46 -0.59 -2.66 14.23
N MET A 47 0.25 -1.77 13.67
CA MET A 47 0.76 -1.94 12.32
C MET A 47 1.81 -3.06 12.25
N VAL A 48 1.50 -4.13 11.53
CA VAL A 48 2.38 -5.30 11.38
C VAL A 48 2.94 -5.40 9.96
N ASN A 49 2.05 -5.47 8.97
CA ASN A 49 2.43 -5.64 7.57
C ASN A 49 2.92 -4.31 6.95
N PRO A 50 3.85 -4.37 5.98
CA PRO A 50 4.37 -3.17 5.34
C PRO A 50 3.35 -2.49 4.41
N PRO A 51 3.59 -1.25 3.97
CA PRO A 51 2.72 -0.54 3.04
C PRO A 51 2.87 -1.04 1.58
N TYR A 52 3.37 -2.25 1.36
CA TYR A 52 3.55 -2.86 0.04
C TYR A 52 3.46 -4.38 0.11
N VAL A 53 3.14 -5.01 -1.02
CA VAL A 53 3.15 -6.46 -1.19
C VAL A 53 3.46 -6.80 -2.66
N TYR A 54 4.22 -7.87 -2.89
CA TYR A 54 4.50 -8.41 -4.23
C TYR A 54 3.58 -9.59 -4.55
N GLY A 55 3.39 -9.89 -5.83
CA GLY A 55 2.61 -11.04 -6.31
C GLY A 55 1.08 -10.84 -6.31
N VAL A 56 0.61 -9.60 -6.46
CA VAL A 56 -0.82 -9.28 -6.44
C VAL A 56 -1.59 -9.68 -7.70
N LEU A 57 -0.89 -9.95 -8.80
CA LEU A 57 -1.45 -10.46 -10.05
C LEU A 57 -0.94 -11.89 -10.34
N PRO A 58 -1.68 -12.71 -11.11
CA PRO A 58 -1.23 -14.03 -11.50
C PRO A 58 0.12 -14.01 -12.23
N GLY A 59 1.06 -14.85 -11.82
CA GLY A 59 2.39 -14.95 -12.43
C GLY A 59 3.50 -15.08 -11.40
N GLU A 60 4.72 -14.71 -11.79
CA GLU A 60 5.86 -14.58 -10.88
C GLU A 60 5.63 -13.41 -9.90
N ALA A 61 5.98 -13.60 -8.63
CA ALA A 61 5.67 -12.64 -7.58
C ALA A 61 6.32 -11.28 -7.84
N GLU A 62 7.54 -11.28 -8.37
CA GLU A 62 8.34 -10.09 -8.64
C GLU A 62 7.81 -9.24 -9.79
N ARG A 63 6.89 -9.79 -10.60
CA ARG A 63 6.31 -9.09 -11.75
C ARG A 63 5.14 -8.18 -11.38
N SER A 64 4.57 -8.32 -10.19
CA SER A 64 3.48 -7.48 -9.75
C SER A 64 3.64 -7.04 -8.31
N ALA A 65 3.17 -5.84 -8.00
CA ALA A 65 3.17 -5.33 -6.64
C ALA A 65 1.97 -4.41 -6.41
N ALA A 66 1.59 -4.24 -5.15
CA ALA A 66 0.76 -3.13 -4.72
C ALA A 66 1.47 -2.37 -3.61
N PHE A 67 1.29 -1.06 -3.57
CA PHE A 67 1.81 -0.24 -2.47
C PHE A 67 0.94 0.97 -2.17
N TRP A 68 0.94 1.37 -0.91
CA TRP A 68 0.36 2.62 -0.45
C TRP A 68 1.36 3.75 -0.59
N CYS A 69 0.88 4.89 -1.05
CA CYS A 69 1.59 6.16 -0.99
C CYS A 69 0.59 7.28 -0.66
N GLN A 70 1.09 8.45 -0.29
CA GLN A 70 0.28 9.62 0.02
C GLN A 70 0.57 10.76 -0.96
N ILE A 71 -0.47 11.56 -1.23
CA ILE A 71 -0.42 12.74 -2.09
C ILE A 71 -0.83 13.97 -1.30
N ASP A 72 -0.43 15.15 -1.77
CA ASP A 72 -0.81 16.44 -1.15
C ASP A 72 -2.17 16.94 -1.66
N ALA A 73 -3.16 16.05 -1.69
CA ALA A 73 -4.54 16.30 -2.12
C ALA A 73 -5.54 15.47 -1.28
N PHE A 74 -6.84 15.63 -1.53
CA PHE A 74 -7.88 14.76 -0.98
C PHE A 74 -8.56 13.97 -2.12
N PRO A 75 -8.71 12.63 -2.01
CA PRO A 75 -8.25 11.74 -0.93
C PRO A 75 -6.73 11.71 -0.75
N LYS A 76 -6.26 11.52 0.50
CA LYS A 76 -4.83 11.67 0.86
C LYS A 76 -3.98 10.48 0.43
N TYR A 77 -4.58 9.30 0.27
CA TYR A 77 -3.84 8.06 0.03
C TYR A 77 -4.17 7.48 -1.34
N ARG A 78 -3.22 6.72 -1.88
CA ARG A 78 -3.36 6.01 -3.14
C ARG A 78 -2.80 4.61 -3.04
N LEU A 79 -3.60 3.61 -3.38
CA LEU A 79 -3.13 2.25 -3.60
C LEU A 79 -2.69 2.16 -5.06
N VAL A 80 -1.40 1.97 -5.27
CA VAL A 80 -0.82 1.83 -6.61
C VAL A 80 -0.59 0.36 -6.87
N ILE A 81 -1.07 -0.13 -8.01
CA ILE A 81 -0.86 -1.48 -8.50
C ILE A 81 0.09 -1.41 -9.69
N VAL A 82 1.14 -2.22 -9.63
CA VAL A 82 2.23 -2.26 -10.61
C VAL A 82 2.28 -3.63 -11.25
N GLU A 83 2.49 -3.67 -12.56
CA GLU A 83 2.76 -4.87 -13.34
C GLU A 83 3.95 -4.60 -14.27
N ASP A 84 4.95 -5.48 -14.29
CA ASP A 84 6.16 -5.35 -15.10
C ASP A 84 6.85 -3.96 -14.98
N ARG A 85 6.81 -3.39 -13.76
CA ARG A 85 7.34 -2.06 -13.40
C ARG A 85 6.58 -0.86 -13.99
N GLU A 86 5.41 -1.09 -14.56
CA GLU A 86 4.49 -0.07 -15.03
C GLU A 86 3.26 0.03 -14.12
N VAL A 87 2.68 1.23 -14.04
CA VAL A 87 1.47 1.46 -13.23
C VAL A 87 0.27 0.89 -13.98
N ARG A 88 -0.33 -0.16 -13.42
CA ARG A 88 -1.56 -0.78 -13.95
C ARG A 88 -2.80 -0.04 -13.44
N ALA A 89 -2.80 0.34 -12.17
CA ALA A 89 -3.92 1.07 -11.56
C ALA A 89 -3.45 1.94 -10.39
N ALA A 90 -4.23 2.99 -10.12
CA ALA A 90 -4.05 3.90 -9.00
C ALA A 90 -5.43 4.19 -8.40
N ILE A 91 -5.66 3.69 -7.19
CA ILE A 91 -6.93 3.79 -6.49
C ILE A 91 -6.80 4.85 -5.40
N GLU A 92 -7.64 5.88 -5.44
CA GLU A 92 -7.68 6.90 -4.38
C GLU A 92 -8.42 6.38 -3.14
N TRP A 93 -7.88 6.68 -1.96
CA TRP A 93 -8.39 6.19 -0.69
C TRP A 93 -8.35 7.27 0.39
N SER A 94 -9.44 7.38 1.15
CA SER A 94 -9.61 8.42 2.17
C SER A 94 -9.19 7.95 3.56
N ASN A 95 -9.35 6.66 3.86
CA ASN A 95 -9.01 6.11 5.16
C ASN A 95 -7.50 5.92 5.28
N PHE A 96 -6.99 5.96 6.52
CA PHE A 96 -5.58 5.67 6.75
C PHE A 96 -5.27 4.24 6.27
N PRO A 97 -4.20 4.03 5.49
CA PRO A 97 -3.92 2.74 4.87
C PRO A 97 -3.49 1.68 5.90
N GLY A 98 -3.97 0.45 5.71
CA GLY A 98 -3.50 -0.71 6.44
C GLY A 98 -2.25 -1.34 5.85
N GLY A 99 -1.67 -2.29 6.59
CA GLY A 99 -0.58 -3.14 6.13
C GLY A 99 -1.06 -4.07 5.01
N LEU A 100 -0.26 -4.17 3.95
CA LEU A 100 -0.62 -4.92 2.75
C LEU A 100 -0.16 -6.38 2.81
N SER A 101 -1.03 -7.26 2.33
CA SER A 101 -0.79 -8.68 2.15
C SER A 101 -1.68 -9.23 1.04
N ILE A 102 -1.52 -10.52 0.70
CA ILE A 102 -2.45 -11.24 -0.16
C ILE A 102 -3.36 -12.06 0.74
N ALA A 103 -4.68 -12.02 0.51
CA ALA A 103 -5.61 -12.80 1.31
C ALA A 103 -5.31 -14.31 1.21
N GLU A 104 -5.44 -15.04 2.33
CA GLU A 104 -5.16 -16.48 2.36
C GLU A 104 -6.22 -17.31 1.63
N GLU A 105 -7.48 -16.83 1.65
CA GLU A 105 -8.59 -17.48 0.97
C GLU A 105 -8.62 -17.10 -0.53
N ILE A 106 -8.66 -18.13 -1.37
CA ILE A 106 -8.54 -17.99 -2.84
C ILE A 106 -9.87 -17.58 -3.48
N GLN A 107 -11.00 -17.93 -2.88
CA GLN A 107 -12.33 -17.77 -3.48
C GLN A 107 -13.29 -17.02 -2.56
N TRP A 108 -13.55 -15.77 -2.87
CA TRP A 108 -14.55 -14.93 -2.23
C TRP A 108 -15.71 -14.63 -3.19
N PRO A 109 -16.98 -14.67 -2.75
CA PRO A 109 -18.11 -14.29 -3.59
C PRO A 109 -18.02 -12.81 -4.00
N LEU A 110 -18.08 -12.52 -5.30
CA LEU A 110 -17.98 -11.13 -5.79
C LEU A 110 -19.21 -10.29 -5.39
N SER A 111 -20.34 -10.94 -5.07
CA SER A 111 -21.53 -10.28 -4.51
C SER A 111 -21.31 -9.67 -3.12
N GLU A 112 -20.23 -10.04 -2.42
CA GLU A 112 -19.86 -9.46 -1.12
C GLU A 112 -18.92 -8.25 -1.26
N PHE A 113 -18.59 -7.85 -2.49
CA PHE A 113 -17.82 -6.66 -2.81
C PHE A 113 -18.72 -5.59 -3.45
N HIS A 114 -18.26 -4.34 -3.38
CA HIS A 114 -18.86 -3.18 -4.01
C HIS A 114 -17.90 -2.56 -5.02
N PHE A 115 -18.42 -2.01 -6.12
CA PHE A 115 -17.59 -1.28 -7.07
C PHE A 115 -17.08 0.02 -6.44
N LEU A 116 -15.79 0.33 -6.59
CA LEU A 116 -15.19 1.53 -6.02
C LEU A 116 -15.74 2.83 -6.63
N ASP A 117 -16.03 2.81 -7.93
CA ASP A 117 -16.61 3.93 -8.68
C ASP A 117 -18.14 4.03 -8.47
N GLU A 118 -18.79 2.96 -8.03
CA GLU A 118 -20.22 2.91 -7.74
C GLU A 118 -20.51 2.12 -6.44
N PRO A 119 -20.26 2.71 -5.24
CA PRO A 119 -20.30 1.96 -3.98
C PRO A 119 -21.65 1.33 -3.62
N HIS A 120 -22.74 1.78 -4.24
CA HIS A 120 -24.07 1.21 -4.05
C HIS A 120 -24.33 -0.03 -4.93
N VAL A 121 -23.44 -0.31 -5.87
CA VAL A 121 -23.52 -1.45 -6.79
C VAL A 121 -22.58 -2.53 -6.29
N THR A 122 -23.14 -3.71 -6.00
CA THR A 122 -22.36 -4.89 -5.64
C THR A 122 -21.75 -5.56 -6.86
N GLY A 123 -20.71 -6.37 -6.65
CA GLY A 123 -20.16 -7.23 -7.68
C GLY A 123 -21.15 -8.29 -8.18
N PRO A 124 -20.84 -8.97 -9.29
CA PRO A 124 -21.73 -9.94 -9.92
C PRO A 124 -22.12 -11.09 -8.98
N SER A 125 -23.40 -11.45 -9.00
CA SER A 125 -23.91 -12.60 -8.26
C SER A 125 -23.53 -13.91 -8.94
N GLY A 126 -23.16 -14.92 -8.14
CA GLY A 126 -22.79 -16.26 -8.63
C GLY A 126 -21.36 -16.39 -9.16
N GLU A 127 -20.56 -15.32 -9.09
CA GLU A 127 -19.13 -15.34 -9.41
C GLU A 127 -18.29 -15.22 -8.14
N VAL A 128 -17.06 -15.75 -8.21
CA VAL A 128 -16.06 -15.70 -7.13
C VAL A 128 -14.75 -15.12 -7.64
N THR A 129 -13.91 -14.63 -6.73
CA THR A 129 -12.54 -14.23 -7.05
C THR A 129 -11.79 -15.40 -7.70
N ARG A 130 -11.05 -15.11 -8.77
CA ARG A 130 -10.21 -16.11 -9.48
C ARG A 130 -8.83 -16.25 -8.88
N PHE A 131 -8.37 -15.20 -8.21
CA PHE A 131 -7.11 -15.10 -7.48
C PHE A 131 -7.39 -14.37 -6.15
N PRO A 132 -6.56 -14.54 -5.13
CA PRO A 132 -6.83 -13.91 -3.84
C PRO A 132 -6.77 -12.38 -3.95
N PRO A 133 -7.68 -11.65 -3.27
CA PRO A 133 -7.67 -10.19 -3.26
C PRO A 133 -6.47 -9.62 -2.52
N ILE A 134 -6.15 -8.36 -2.81
CA ILE A 134 -5.19 -7.57 -2.05
C ILE A 134 -5.84 -7.23 -0.71
N ARG A 135 -5.19 -7.60 0.38
CA ARG A 135 -5.65 -7.32 1.75
C ARG A 135 -4.91 -6.11 2.31
N SER A 136 -5.66 -5.10 2.74
CA SER A 136 -5.20 -3.98 3.57
C SER A 136 -5.80 -4.17 4.95
N GLU A 137 -4.98 -4.22 6.00
CA GLU A 137 -5.47 -4.45 7.35
C GLU A 137 -4.85 -3.50 8.37
N TYR A 138 -5.71 -2.96 9.23
CA TYR A 138 -5.30 -2.15 10.36
C TYR A 138 -6.28 -2.33 11.53
N ASP A 139 -5.76 -2.76 12.68
CA ASP A 139 -6.51 -2.84 13.94
C ASP A 139 -7.82 -3.66 13.84
N GLY A 140 -7.75 -4.79 13.12
CA GLY A 140 -8.90 -5.69 12.90
C GLY A 140 -9.82 -5.30 11.75
N ALA A 141 -9.79 -4.05 11.29
CA ALA A 141 -10.49 -3.63 10.09
C ALA A 141 -9.71 -4.10 8.85
N VAL A 142 -10.41 -4.77 7.93
CA VAL A 142 -9.83 -5.35 6.71
C VAL A 142 -10.53 -4.81 5.48
N GLU A 143 -9.75 -4.33 4.52
CA GLU A 143 -10.21 -3.98 3.19
C GLU A 143 -9.63 -4.96 2.17
N LEU A 144 -10.49 -5.57 1.37
CA LEU A 144 -10.12 -6.47 0.28
C LEU A 144 -10.35 -5.77 -1.05
N PHE A 145 -9.28 -5.56 -1.83
CA PHE A 145 -9.33 -4.97 -3.17
C PHE A 145 -9.17 -6.05 -4.24
N TYR A 146 -10.03 -6.01 -5.26
CA TYR A 146 -10.03 -7.01 -6.32
C TYR A 146 -10.37 -6.39 -7.69
N GLU A 147 -9.63 -6.76 -8.74
CA GLU A 147 -9.91 -6.33 -10.11
C GLU A 147 -10.89 -7.32 -10.78
N TYR A 148 -12.01 -6.81 -11.27
CA TYR A 148 -12.99 -7.56 -12.05
C TYR A 148 -13.33 -6.82 -13.35
N ASN A 149 -13.00 -7.42 -14.49
CA ASN A 149 -13.25 -6.88 -15.83
C ASN A 149 -12.76 -5.41 -15.99
N GLY A 150 -11.56 -5.11 -15.49
CA GLY A 150 -10.95 -3.77 -15.56
C GLY A 150 -11.54 -2.75 -14.59
N ARG A 151 -12.47 -3.16 -13.72
CA ARG A 151 -13.02 -2.32 -12.64
C ARG A 151 -12.56 -2.86 -11.30
N TRP A 152 -12.43 -1.96 -10.33
CA TRP A 152 -12.00 -2.34 -8.99
C TRP A 152 -13.19 -2.47 -8.05
N LEU A 153 -13.19 -3.59 -7.34
CA LEU A 153 -14.13 -3.95 -6.30
C LEU A 153 -13.43 -3.80 -4.94
N VAL A 154 -14.18 -3.39 -3.92
CA VAL A 154 -13.74 -3.37 -2.53
C VAL A 154 -14.76 -4.05 -1.62
N ARG A 155 -14.25 -4.75 -0.62
CA ARG A 155 -15.05 -5.23 0.50
C ARG A 155 -14.39 -4.76 1.80
N MET A 156 -15.20 -4.24 2.71
CA MET A 156 -14.79 -3.93 4.08
C MET A 156 -15.28 -5.04 5.01
N ILE A 157 -14.44 -5.45 5.95
CA ILE A 157 -14.73 -6.43 6.99
C ILE A 157 -14.32 -5.82 8.33
N ASP A 158 -15.23 -5.87 9.30
CA ASP A 158 -15.11 -5.26 10.62
C ASP A 158 -15.14 -6.34 11.72
#